data_AF-A0A914J4B1-F1
#
_entry.id   AF-A0A914J4B1-F1
#
_cell.length_a   1.000
_cell.length_b   1.000
_cell.length_c   1.000
_cell.angle_alpha   90.00
_cell.angle_beta   90.00
_cell.angle_gamma   90.00
#
_symmetry.space_group_name_H-M   'P 1'
#
loop_
_entity.id
_entity.type
_entity.pdbx_description
1 polymer ?
#
loop_
_entity_poly.entity_id
_entity_poly.type
_entity_poly.pdbx_seq_one_letter_code
_entity_poly.pdbx_strand_id
1 'polypeptide(L)'
;MLGAKISEDKAFPAKLKGIAIGNGFMNVKMLTNSLILWSNYHGRFSLDLYNIDPYNYYEDCYAGSLITYFGKPRRESYLNWKAAKDATYHNTADLMNRDSTDPLWGYPCFQEDYVAGYFNKPEVQDAFHIDPAWRQANLTFADCNNNLYNNYKLTYDDMQPYFETMIKNLADFHILIYNGDVDTVCNFLGDARFIDKVASANGFTHGDRQRWNFRRQLAGFYQRYTRAANNFVIDVLTVKGAGHMVPLDRPGPSLQMITNFLKNNDYNIGNSIDATAQPQPLLNIGTTTGKSGATLSAFSFVLSSAIFVLFLQI
;
A
#
# COMPACT_ATOMS: atom_id res chain seq x y z
N MET A 1 7.17 14.61 -7.16
CA MET A 1 8.40 15.02 -7.88
C MET A 1 8.51 14.42 -9.27
N LEU A 2 8.51 13.08 -9.42
CA LEU A 2 8.66 12.45 -10.75
C LEU A 2 7.60 12.92 -11.75
N GLY A 3 6.32 12.99 -11.35
CA GLY A 3 5.25 13.51 -12.21
C GLY A 3 5.49 14.96 -12.67
N ALA A 4 6.06 15.81 -11.82
CA ALA A 4 6.43 17.18 -12.19
C ALA A 4 7.56 17.19 -13.24
N LYS A 5 8.61 16.40 -13.04
CA LYS A 5 9.70 16.27 -14.02
C LYS A 5 9.19 15.75 -15.36
N ILE A 6 8.33 14.73 -15.36
CA ILE A 6 7.70 14.21 -16.59
C ILE A 6 6.85 15.29 -17.26
N SER A 7 6.13 16.12 -16.49
CA SER A 7 5.32 17.21 -17.06
C SER A 7 6.15 18.31 -17.74
N GLU A 8 7.41 18.45 -17.36
CA GLU A 8 8.35 19.41 -17.94
C GLU A 8 9.12 18.82 -19.13
N ASP A 9 9.30 17.50 -19.16
CA ASP A 9 10.00 16.78 -20.20
C ASP A 9 9.09 16.47 -21.40
N LYS A 10 9.15 17.34 -22.41
CA LYS A 10 8.43 17.17 -23.68
C LYS A 10 8.90 15.97 -24.51
N ALA A 11 10.07 15.42 -24.22
CA ALA A 11 10.62 14.26 -24.93
C ALA A 11 10.24 12.93 -24.24
N PHE A 12 9.60 12.98 -23.07
CA PHE A 12 9.18 11.77 -22.39
C PHE A 12 8.18 10.98 -23.25
N PRO A 13 8.45 9.70 -23.56
CA PRO A 13 7.80 8.99 -24.67
C PRO A 13 6.34 8.61 -24.42
N ALA A 14 5.82 8.84 -23.21
CA ALA A 14 4.51 8.36 -22.80
C ALA A 14 3.71 9.43 -22.09
N LYS A 15 2.38 9.33 -22.19
CA LYS A 15 1.45 10.31 -21.62
C LYS A 15 1.08 9.91 -20.20
N LEU A 16 1.59 10.64 -19.22
CA LEU A 16 1.16 10.49 -17.83
C LEU A 16 -0.30 10.97 -17.68
N LYS A 17 -1.18 10.10 -17.20
CA LYS A 17 -2.63 10.39 -17.04
C LYS A 17 -3.09 10.61 -15.61
N GLY A 18 -2.32 10.11 -14.65
CA GLY A 18 -2.61 10.29 -13.25
C GLY A 18 -1.52 9.72 -12.37
N ILE A 19 -1.65 9.97 -11.08
CA ILE A 19 -0.80 9.40 -10.03
C ILE A 19 -1.67 9.02 -8.85
N ALA A 20 -1.35 7.91 -8.19
CA ALA A 20 -1.92 7.52 -6.92
C ALA A 20 -0.82 7.56 -5.84
N ILE A 21 -1.09 8.22 -4.72
CA ILE A 21 -0.17 8.37 -3.60
C ILE A 21 -0.86 7.82 -2.35
N GLY A 22 -0.33 6.72 -1.83
CA GLY A 22 -0.78 6.09 -0.59
C GLY A 22 0.04 6.61 0.59
N ASN A 23 -0.63 7.05 1.67
CA ASN A 23 0.01 7.41 2.94
C ASN A 23 1.24 8.30 2.74
N GLY A 24 1.02 9.44 2.07
CA GLY A 24 2.07 10.29 1.55
C GLY A 24 2.78 11.09 2.64
N PHE A 25 4.11 11.16 2.59
CA PHE A 25 4.86 12.13 3.38
C PHE A 25 4.99 13.45 2.59
N MET A 26 3.88 14.17 2.41
CA MET A 26 3.80 15.29 1.45
C MET A 26 4.18 16.66 2.00
N ASN A 27 3.99 16.89 3.30
CA ASN A 27 4.39 18.15 3.95
C ASN A 27 4.76 17.87 5.41
N VAL A 28 6.05 18.02 5.74
CA VAL A 28 6.61 17.69 7.05
C VAL A 28 5.87 18.41 8.16
N LYS A 29 5.66 19.72 8.02
CA LYS A 29 5.06 20.56 9.06
C LYS A 29 3.60 20.19 9.30
N MET A 30 2.81 20.02 8.25
CA MET A 30 1.38 19.72 8.36
C MET A 30 1.15 18.31 8.90
N LEU A 31 1.97 17.36 8.45
CA LEU A 31 1.92 15.99 8.95
C LEU A 31 2.32 15.92 10.43
N THR A 32 3.43 16.54 10.82
CA THR A 32 3.87 16.58 12.24
C THR A 32 2.82 17.25 13.13
N ASN A 33 2.26 18.39 12.71
CA ASN A 33 1.23 19.11 13.47
C ASN A 33 -0.08 18.31 13.61
N SER A 34 -0.37 17.44 12.63
CA SER A 34 -1.56 16.60 12.67
C SER A 34 -1.45 15.44 13.65
N LEU A 35 -0.24 15.02 14.05
CA LEU A 35 -0.02 13.88 14.93
C LEU A 35 -0.71 14.04 16.29
N ILE A 36 -0.65 15.23 16.89
CA ILE A 36 -1.29 15.51 18.19
C ILE A 36 -2.81 15.40 18.08
N LEU A 37 -3.38 16.01 17.03
CA LEU A 37 -4.82 15.96 16.80
C LEU A 37 -5.27 14.53 16.51
N TRP A 38 -4.57 13.86 15.61
CA TRP A 38 -4.82 12.46 15.27
C TRP A 38 -4.78 11.61 16.55
N SER A 39 -3.75 11.76 17.37
CA SER A 39 -3.59 11.02 18.63
C SER A 39 -4.71 11.29 19.64
N ASN A 40 -5.14 12.55 19.76
CA ASN A 40 -6.26 12.92 20.64
C ASN A 40 -7.56 12.23 20.23
N TYR A 41 -7.92 12.29 18.94
CA TYR A 41 -9.17 11.72 18.43
C TYR A 41 -9.20 10.19 18.49
N HIS A 42 -8.03 9.55 18.51
CA HIS A 42 -7.90 8.10 18.66
C HIS A 42 -7.62 7.66 20.11
N GLY A 43 -7.77 8.57 21.09
CA GLY A 43 -7.67 8.24 22.51
C GLY A 43 -6.26 7.89 22.99
N ARG A 44 -5.21 8.39 22.33
CA ARG A 44 -3.81 7.98 22.55
C ARG A 44 -3.03 8.74 23.62
N PHE A 45 -3.68 9.34 24.61
CA PHE A 45 -2.98 9.91 25.77
C PHE A 45 -3.05 8.94 26.96
N SER A 46 -2.03 8.10 27.10
CA SER A 46 -1.76 7.36 28.34
C SER A 46 -0.25 7.27 28.58
N LEU A 47 0.15 7.34 29.85
CA LEU A 47 1.54 7.27 30.29
C LEU A 47 2.18 5.89 30.01
N ASP A 48 1.38 4.88 29.69
CA ASP A 48 1.82 3.49 29.51
C ASP A 48 2.06 3.09 28.03
N LEU A 49 1.88 4.00 27.06
CA LEU A 49 1.83 3.70 25.62
C LEU A 49 3.19 3.64 24.89
N TYR A 50 4.30 3.38 25.58
CA TYR A 50 5.66 3.46 25.01
C TYR A 50 6.00 2.43 23.91
N ASN A 51 5.14 1.45 23.62
CA ASN A 51 5.53 0.22 22.90
C ASN A 51 4.59 -0.17 21.75
N ILE A 52 4.01 0.80 21.03
CA ILE A 52 3.02 0.53 20.00
C ILE A 52 3.55 0.86 18.60
N ASP A 53 3.17 0.05 17.61
CA ASP A 53 3.54 0.24 16.21
C ASP A 53 2.92 1.55 15.67
N PRO A 54 3.74 2.49 15.16
CA PRO A 54 3.23 3.73 14.60
C PRO A 54 2.59 3.57 13.21
N TYR A 55 2.84 2.47 12.50
CA TYR A 55 2.35 2.23 11.14
C TYR A 55 0.96 1.55 11.12
N ASN A 56 0.63 0.74 12.13
CA ASN A 56 -0.71 0.20 12.32
C ASN A 56 -0.97 -0.14 13.81
N TYR A 57 -1.78 0.66 14.48
CA TYR A 57 -1.97 0.55 15.94
C TYR A 57 -3.06 -0.43 16.37
N TYR A 58 -4.03 -0.69 15.48
CA TYR A 58 -5.01 -1.75 15.70
C TYR A 58 -4.50 -3.09 15.19
N GLU A 59 -3.23 -3.15 14.81
CA GLU A 59 -2.57 -4.39 14.50
C GLU A 59 -2.39 -5.17 15.80
N ASP A 60 -3.34 -6.06 16.08
CA ASP A 60 -3.28 -7.08 17.13
C ASP A 60 -2.22 -8.16 16.82
N CYS A 61 -1.11 -7.78 16.21
CA CYS A 61 -0.09 -8.71 15.75
C CYS A 61 0.48 -9.58 16.89
N TYR A 62 0.35 -9.15 18.14
CA TYR A 62 0.75 -9.95 19.30
C TYR A 62 -0.10 -9.66 20.54
N ALA A 63 -1.30 -10.25 20.56
CA ALA A 63 -1.89 -10.70 21.82
C ALA A 63 -2.28 -12.18 21.73
N GLY A 64 -1.29 -13.04 21.44
CA GLY A 64 -1.34 -14.45 21.91
C GLY A 64 -1.53 -14.57 23.43
N SER A 65 -1.45 -13.45 24.17
CA SER A 65 -1.81 -13.31 25.58
C SER A 65 -3.31 -13.16 25.86
N LEU A 66 -4.18 -12.88 24.87
CA LEU A 66 -5.63 -12.85 25.11
C LEU A 66 -6.27 -14.26 25.08
N ILE A 67 -5.49 -15.31 24.82
CA ILE A 67 -5.91 -16.72 24.88
C ILE A 67 -5.15 -17.50 25.97
N THR A 68 -4.44 -16.85 26.90
CA THR A 68 -3.96 -17.52 28.12
C THR A 68 -4.42 -16.77 29.36
N TYR A 69 -5.41 -17.37 30.03
CA TYR A 69 -6.16 -16.81 31.14
C TYR A 69 -5.32 -16.48 32.39
N PHE A 70 -4.03 -16.83 32.47
CA PHE A 70 -3.14 -16.42 33.57
C PHE A 70 -1.66 -16.49 33.16
N GLY A 71 -1.05 -15.38 32.73
CA GLY A 71 0.40 -15.32 32.52
C GLY A 71 0.89 -13.92 32.17
N LYS A 72 1.97 -13.46 32.83
CA LYS A 72 2.58 -12.15 32.56
C LYS A 72 3.10 -12.11 31.10
N PRO A 73 2.94 -10.97 30.39
CA PRO A 73 3.39 -10.84 29.01
C PRO A 73 4.92 -10.90 28.95
N ARG A 74 5.45 -11.92 28.28
CA ARG A 74 6.83 -11.92 27.80
C ARG A 74 6.85 -11.43 26.36
N ARG A 75 7.68 -10.42 26.07
CA ARG A 75 8.16 -10.14 24.72
C ARG A 75 9.07 -11.30 24.31
N GLU A 76 8.47 -12.38 23.81
CA GLU A 76 9.21 -13.44 23.14
C GLU A 76 8.83 -13.40 21.66
N SER A 77 9.78 -12.89 20.86
CA SER A 77 9.89 -13.13 19.42
C SER A 77 10.21 -14.60 19.14
N TYR A 78 9.36 -15.49 19.66
CA TYR A 78 9.40 -16.93 19.38
C TYR A 78 8.23 -17.26 18.47
N LEU A 79 8.47 -17.12 17.17
CA LEU A 79 8.36 -18.25 16.25
C LEU A 79 7.30 -19.30 16.68
N ASN A 80 6.06 -19.13 16.23
CA ASN A 80 5.18 -20.29 16.06
C ASN A 80 5.55 -21.06 14.77
N TRP A 81 6.85 -21.30 14.60
CA TRP A 81 7.48 -22.09 13.53
C TRP A 81 6.91 -23.51 13.47
N LYS A 82 6.26 -24.00 14.54
CA LYS A 82 5.53 -25.28 14.53
C LYS A 82 4.19 -25.22 13.82
N ALA A 83 3.39 -24.16 13.99
CA ALA A 83 2.06 -24.08 13.39
C ALA A 83 2.12 -23.93 11.86
N ALA A 84 3.10 -23.19 11.34
CA ALA A 84 3.33 -23.05 9.89
C ALA A 84 4.03 -24.27 9.27
N LYS A 85 4.78 -25.05 10.07
CA LYS A 85 5.52 -26.24 9.59
C LYS A 85 4.67 -27.52 9.58
N ASP A 86 3.75 -27.67 10.52
CA ASP A 86 2.81 -28.81 10.56
C ASP A 86 1.59 -28.60 9.65
N ALA A 87 1.40 -27.37 9.15
CA ALA A 87 0.42 -27.04 8.13
C ALA A 87 0.88 -27.56 6.76
N THR A 88 0.53 -28.79 6.42
CA THR A 88 0.51 -29.34 5.05
C THR A 88 -0.49 -28.60 4.14
N TYR A 89 -0.41 -27.27 4.08
CA TYR A 89 -1.29 -26.42 3.28
C TYR A 89 -0.60 -26.01 2.00
N HIS A 90 -1.25 -26.37 0.89
CA HIS A 90 -0.71 -26.22 -0.46
C HIS A 90 -0.94 -24.83 -1.09
N ASN A 91 -1.52 -23.86 -0.36
CA ASN A 91 -1.67 -22.48 -0.82
C ASN A 91 -1.90 -21.50 0.36
N THR A 92 -1.03 -20.50 0.52
CA THR A 92 -1.19 -19.45 1.55
C THR A 92 -2.31 -18.46 1.22
N ALA A 93 -2.74 -18.36 -0.04
CA ALA A 93 -3.83 -17.46 -0.46
C ALA A 93 -5.19 -17.87 0.13
N ASP A 94 -5.38 -19.14 0.47
CA ASP A 94 -6.63 -19.66 1.07
C ASP A 94 -6.76 -19.27 2.55
N LEU A 95 -5.65 -18.87 3.16
CA LEU A 95 -5.62 -18.36 4.53
C LEU A 95 -5.96 -16.86 4.59
N MET A 96 -6.06 -16.16 3.45
CA MET A 96 -6.35 -14.72 3.48
C MET A 96 -7.83 -14.43 3.79
N ASN A 97 -8.11 -13.87 4.96
CA ASN A 97 -9.44 -13.36 5.31
C ASN A 97 -9.67 -11.98 4.66
N ARG A 98 -10.17 -12.01 3.42
CA ARG A 98 -10.40 -10.83 2.56
C ARG A 98 -11.42 -9.82 3.12
N ASP A 99 -12.17 -10.21 4.15
CA ASP A 99 -13.21 -9.40 4.79
C ASP A 99 -12.79 -8.91 6.21
N SER A 100 -11.60 -9.30 6.71
CA SER A 100 -11.11 -9.00 8.05
C SER A 100 -10.17 -7.80 8.11
N THR A 101 -10.03 -7.25 9.32
CA THR A 101 -9.05 -6.23 9.62
C THR A 101 -7.63 -6.76 9.80
N ASP A 102 -7.53 -8.06 10.09
CA ASP A 102 -6.34 -8.91 10.06
C ASP A 102 -6.58 -9.97 8.99
N PRO A 103 -6.18 -9.71 7.73
CA PRO A 103 -6.42 -10.64 6.64
C PRO A 103 -5.51 -11.87 6.70
N LEU A 104 -4.53 -11.94 7.60
CA LEU A 104 -3.54 -13.01 7.63
C LEU A 104 -3.62 -13.91 8.88
N TRP A 105 -4.65 -13.78 9.72
CA TRP A 105 -4.84 -14.58 10.95
C TRP A 105 -3.60 -14.57 11.87
N GLY A 106 -2.94 -13.42 12.00
CA GLY A 106 -1.71 -13.30 12.81
C GLY A 106 -0.45 -13.88 12.15
N TYR A 107 -0.42 -14.05 10.82
CA TYR A 107 0.84 -14.18 10.07
C TYR A 107 1.69 -12.90 10.26
N PRO A 108 3.04 -12.98 10.29
CA PRO A 108 3.85 -11.84 10.69
C PRO A 108 3.56 -10.57 9.88
N CYS A 109 3.24 -9.53 10.65
CA CYS A 109 2.75 -8.18 10.35
C CYS A 109 3.08 -7.64 8.95
N PHE A 110 4.34 -7.70 8.54
CA PHE A 110 4.81 -7.12 7.27
C PHE A 110 5.44 -8.13 6.30
N GLN A 111 5.46 -9.43 6.64
CA GLN A 111 6.00 -10.53 5.84
C GLN A 111 7.46 -10.35 5.34
N GLU A 112 8.17 -9.30 5.77
CA GLU A 112 9.51 -8.89 5.29
C GLU A 112 10.51 -10.04 5.29
N ASP A 113 10.63 -10.76 6.40
CA ASP A 113 11.53 -11.92 6.52
C ASP A 113 11.21 -13.04 5.51
N TYR A 114 9.92 -13.24 5.18
CA TYR A 114 9.51 -14.25 4.20
C TYR A 114 9.78 -13.79 2.78
N VAL A 115 9.53 -12.51 2.49
CA VAL A 115 9.85 -11.88 1.22
C VAL A 115 11.36 -11.96 0.99
N ALA A 116 12.16 -11.53 1.96
CA ALA A 116 13.61 -11.64 1.92
C ALA A 116 14.09 -13.08 1.79
N GLY A 117 13.52 -14.01 2.56
CA GLY A 117 13.85 -15.43 2.47
C GLY A 117 13.54 -16.04 1.09
N TYR A 118 12.47 -15.59 0.43
CA TYR A 118 12.11 -16.04 -0.92
C TYR A 118 13.02 -15.45 -1.98
N PHE A 119 13.23 -14.13 -1.99
CA PHE A 119 14.04 -13.43 -3.00
C PHE A 119 15.55 -13.72 -2.88
N ASN A 120 16.02 -14.24 -1.74
CA ASN A 120 17.41 -14.68 -1.57
C ASN A 120 17.69 -16.13 -2.01
N LYS A 121 16.68 -16.87 -2.50
CA LYS A 121 16.89 -18.21 -3.04
C LYS A 121 17.60 -18.15 -4.41
N PRO A 122 18.66 -18.97 -4.65
CA PRO A 122 19.36 -18.99 -5.93
C PRO A 122 18.43 -19.19 -7.13
N GLU A 123 17.49 -20.14 -7.04
CA GLU A 123 16.55 -20.46 -8.11
C GLU A 123 15.58 -19.30 -8.41
N VAL A 124 15.22 -18.50 -7.40
CA VAL A 124 14.38 -17.31 -7.57
C VAL A 124 15.20 -16.21 -8.24
N GLN A 125 16.43 -15.98 -7.79
CA GLN A 125 17.33 -14.98 -8.40
C GLN A 125 17.66 -15.30 -9.86
N ASP A 126 17.88 -16.58 -10.18
CA ASP A 126 18.10 -17.04 -11.56
C ASP A 126 16.85 -16.79 -12.43
N ALA A 127 15.65 -17.03 -11.88
CA ALA A 127 14.38 -16.76 -12.56
C ALA A 127 14.13 -15.26 -12.80
N PHE A 128 14.59 -14.39 -11.89
CA PHE A 128 14.56 -12.92 -12.06
C PHE A 128 15.76 -12.38 -12.85
N HIS A 129 16.65 -13.25 -13.34
CA HIS A 129 17.86 -12.89 -14.08
C HIS A 129 18.79 -11.94 -13.32
N ILE A 130 18.90 -12.11 -12.01
CA ILE A 130 19.85 -11.37 -11.18
C ILE A 130 21.27 -11.77 -11.58
N ASP A 131 22.12 -10.77 -11.83
CA ASP A 131 23.51 -10.98 -12.27
C ASP A 131 24.26 -11.93 -11.30
N PRO A 132 24.89 -13.02 -11.78
CA PRO A 132 25.70 -13.88 -10.94
C PRO A 132 26.77 -13.16 -10.12
N ALA A 133 27.31 -12.03 -10.61
CA ALA A 133 28.26 -11.20 -9.89
C ALA A 133 27.69 -10.65 -8.57
N TRP A 134 26.38 -10.38 -8.52
CA TRP A 134 25.70 -9.90 -7.31
C TRP A 134 25.73 -10.96 -6.20
N ARG A 135 25.51 -12.24 -6.54
CA ARG A 135 25.67 -13.36 -5.60
C ARG A 135 27.12 -13.57 -5.17
N GLN A 136 28.06 -13.47 -6.11
CA GLN A 136 29.50 -13.59 -5.82
C GLN A 136 29.99 -12.49 -4.87
N ALA A 137 29.38 -11.31 -4.90
CA ALA A 137 29.63 -10.22 -3.97
C ALA A 137 28.98 -10.41 -2.59
N ASN A 138 28.32 -11.55 -2.33
CA ASN A 138 27.60 -11.86 -1.09
C ASN A 138 26.56 -10.79 -0.71
N LEU A 139 25.92 -10.19 -1.72
CA LEU A 139 24.82 -9.27 -1.53
C LEU A 139 23.53 -10.06 -1.29
N THR A 140 22.61 -9.47 -0.53
CA THR A 140 21.31 -10.05 -0.21
C THR A 140 20.21 -9.02 -0.46
N PHE A 141 19.04 -9.53 -0.83
CA PHE A 141 17.84 -8.74 -0.94
C PHE A 141 17.39 -8.42 0.48
N ALA A 142 17.05 -7.16 0.69
CA ALA A 142 16.40 -6.65 1.88
C ALA A 142 15.36 -5.63 1.43
N ASP A 143 14.23 -5.56 2.15
CA ASP A 143 13.14 -4.65 1.79
C ASP A 143 13.56 -3.17 1.90
N CYS A 144 14.47 -2.86 2.83
CA CYS A 144 15.01 -1.52 3.05
C CYS A 144 16.55 -1.50 3.05
N ASN A 145 17.13 -0.44 2.49
CA ASN A 145 18.57 -0.18 2.59
C ASN A 145 18.85 0.84 3.69
N ASN A 146 19.21 0.33 4.88
CA ASN A 146 19.50 1.17 6.06
C ASN A 146 20.67 2.12 5.85
N ASN A 147 21.67 1.76 5.04
CA ASN A 147 22.78 2.66 4.74
C ASN A 147 22.29 3.86 3.94
N LEU A 148 21.49 3.64 2.89
CA LEU A 148 20.87 4.72 2.13
C LEU A 148 20.00 5.59 3.03
N TYR A 149 19.14 4.98 3.85
CA TYR A 149 18.26 5.69 4.78
C TYR A 149 19.05 6.60 5.74
N ASN A 150 20.07 6.05 6.41
CA ASN A 150 20.87 6.79 7.40
C ASN A 150 21.69 7.93 6.78
N ASN A 151 22.05 7.81 5.50
CA ASN A 151 22.83 8.81 4.79
C ASN A 151 21.98 9.77 3.95
N TYR A 152 20.69 9.48 3.78
CA TYR A 152 19.79 10.33 3.03
C TYR A 152 19.55 11.64 3.77
N LYS A 153 19.73 12.76 3.08
CA LYS A 153 19.41 14.09 3.59
C LYS A 153 18.11 14.54 2.96
N LEU A 154 17.11 14.83 3.79
CA LEU A 154 15.85 15.39 3.32
C LEU A 154 16.13 16.70 2.56
N THR A 155 15.81 16.70 1.27
CA THR A 155 16.03 17.83 0.37
C THR A 155 14.78 18.68 0.15
N TYR A 156 13.60 18.09 0.37
CA TYR A 156 12.31 18.72 0.19
C TYR A 156 11.40 18.33 1.35
N ASP A 157 10.89 19.33 2.06
CA ASP A 157 9.98 19.20 3.19
C ASP A 157 8.53 19.59 2.84
N ASP A 158 8.33 20.23 1.68
CA ASP A 158 7.04 20.62 1.12
C ASP A 158 6.92 20.17 -0.34
N MET A 159 5.91 19.36 -0.64
CA MET A 159 5.63 18.88 -1.99
C MET A 159 4.78 19.84 -2.82
N GLN A 160 4.27 20.93 -2.25
CA GLN A 160 3.39 21.88 -2.95
C GLN A 160 3.97 22.37 -4.29
N PRO A 161 5.25 22.80 -4.41
CA PRO A 161 5.79 23.27 -5.68
C PRO A 161 5.68 22.24 -6.82
N TYR A 162 5.80 20.95 -6.49
CA TYR A 162 5.67 19.88 -7.48
C TYR A 162 4.23 19.64 -7.92
N PHE A 163 3.27 19.81 -7.01
CA PHE A 163 1.85 19.80 -7.37
C PHE A 163 1.53 20.98 -8.28
N GLU A 164 2.01 22.18 -7.95
CA GLU A 164 1.81 23.39 -8.76
C GLU A 164 2.40 23.24 -10.17
N THR A 165 3.61 22.69 -10.30
CA THR A 165 4.20 22.37 -11.61
C THR A 165 3.31 21.42 -12.40
N MET A 166 2.83 20.33 -11.79
CA MET A 166 1.92 19.39 -12.47
C MET A 166 0.59 20.05 -12.86
N ILE A 167 -0.02 20.83 -11.96
CA ILE A 167 -1.28 21.54 -12.20
C ILE A 167 -1.14 22.56 -13.34
N LYS A 168 0.02 23.22 -13.44
CA LYS A 168 0.31 24.19 -14.51
C LYS A 168 0.52 23.51 -15.87
N ASN A 169 1.22 22.39 -15.89
CA ASN A 169 1.73 21.79 -17.13
C ASN A 169 0.81 20.71 -17.70
N LEU A 170 -0.07 20.10 -16.90
CA LEU A 170 -0.91 18.98 -17.29
C LEU A 170 -2.38 19.38 -17.42
N ALA A 171 -3.11 18.67 -18.29
CA ALA A 171 -4.55 18.75 -18.47
C ALA A 171 -5.13 17.33 -18.56
N ASP A 172 -6.42 17.18 -18.24
CA ASP A 172 -7.10 15.88 -18.16
C ASP A 172 -6.33 14.90 -17.25
N PHE A 173 -5.98 15.38 -16.06
CA PHE A 173 -5.08 14.68 -15.13
C PHE A 173 -5.76 14.42 -13.79
N HIS A 174 -5.55 13.22 -13.26
CA HIS A 174 -6.22 12.77 -12.04
C HIS A 174 -5.19 12.32 -11.00
N ILE A 175 -5.19 12.97 -9.83
CA ILE A 175 -4.43 12.57 -8.66
C ILE A 175 -5.37 11.86 -7.68
N LEU A 176 -4.97 10.68 -7.23
CA LEU A 176 -5.57 10.01 -6.09
C LEU A 176 -4.61 10.11 -4.90
N ILE A 177 -5.04 10.72 -3.81
CA ILE A 177 -4.41 10.63 -2.50
C ILE A 177 -5.26 9.68 -1.67
N TYR A 178 -4.68 8.62 -1.14
CA TYR A 178 -5.38 7.68 -0.29
C TYR A 178 -4.59 7.41 0.98
N ASN A 179 -5.28 7.34 2.12
CA ASN A 179 -4.65 7.09 3.41
C ASN A 179 -5.42 6.02 4.16
N GLY A 180 -4.70 5.12 4.80
CA GLY A 180 -5.26 4.34 5.89
C GLY A 180 -5.66 5.26 7.05
N ASP A 181 -6.87 5.12 7.60
CA ASP A 181 -7.31 5.99 8.70
C ASP A 181 -6.63 5.67 10.04
N VAL A 182 -5.89 4.55 10.14
CA VAL A 182 -5.17 4.13 11.35
C VAL A 182 -3.64 4.27 11.28
N ASP A 183 -3.10 4.77 10.16
CA ASP A 183 -1.68 5.15 10.05
C ASP A 183 -1.41 6.43 10.83
N THR A 184 -0.36 6.44 11.65
CA THR A 184 0.04 7.64 12.40
C THR A 184 1.25 8.35 11.83
N VAL A 185 2.09 7.65 11.07
CA VAL A 185 3.30 8.21 10.47
C VAL A 185 2.92 9.14 9.33
N CYS A 186 2.09 8.67 8.40
CA CYS A 186 1.58 9.44 7.26
C CYS A 186 0.05 9.55 7.30
N ASN A 187 -0.44 10.09 8.42
CA ASN A 187 -1.86 10.10 8.73
C ASN A 187 -2.70 10.97 7.78
N PHE A 188 -3.95 10.55 7.59
CA PHE A 188 -4.90 11.17 6.66
C PHE A 188 -5.22 12.65 6.94
N LEU A 189 -5.03 13.14 8.17
CA LEU A 189 -5.31 14.54 8.51
C LEU A 189 -4.22 15.46 7.93
N GLY A 190 -2.96 15.03 7.98
CA GLY A 190 -1.84 15.76 7.38
C GLY A 190 -2.03 15.94 5.87
N ASP A 191 -2.31 14.83 5.18
CA ASP A 191 -2.50 14.81 3.73
C ASP A 191 -3.76 15.55 3.29
N ALA A 192 -4.89 15.37 3.98
CA ALA A 192 -6.11 16.10 3.66
C ALA A 192 -5.92 17.62 3.80
N ARG A 193 -5.25 18.08 4.87
CA ARG A 193 -4.95 19.51 5.04
C ARG A 193 -3.98 20.02 3.98
N PHE A 194 -2.98 19.21 3.60
CA PHE A 194 -2.03 19.59 2.56
C PHE A 194 -2.73 19.79 1.21
N ILE A 195 -3.61 18.85 0.82
CA ILE A 195 -4.36 18.97 -0.43
C ILE A 195 -5.34 20.15 -0.38
N ASP A 196 -5.99 20.40 0.76
CA ASP A 196 -6.85 21.57 0.94
C ASP A 196 -6.11 22.90 0.69
N LYS A 197 -4.87 23.01 1.19
CA LYS A 197 -3.97 24.15 0.93
C LYS A 197 -3.62 24.27 -0.56
N VAL A 198 -3.20 23.16 -1.19
CA VAL A 198 -2.84 23.13 -2.62
C VAL A 198 -4.05 23.52 -3.48
N ALA A 199 -5.22 22.95 -3.20
CA ALA A 199 -6.46 23.20 -3.90
C ALA A 199 -6.87 24.68 -3.81
N SER A 200 -6.87 25.24 -2.59
CA SER A 200 -7.20 26.65 -2.33
C SER A 200 -6.28 27.61 -3.06
N ALA A 201 -4.98 27.31 -3.13
CA ALA A 201 -3.99 28.14 -3.82
C ALA A 201 -4.10 28.08 -5.35
N ASN A 202 -4.73 27.04 -5.92
CA ASN A 202 -4.69 26.75 -7.35
C ASN A 202 -6.07 26.79 -8.05
N GLY A 203 -7.09 27.36 -7.38
CA GLY A 203 -8.41 27.57 -7.96
C GLY A 203 -9.21 26.28 -8.16
N PHE A 204 -9.02 25.30 -7.28
CA PHE A 204 -9.87 24.12 -7.22
C PHE A 204 -11.14 24.41 -6.42
N THR A 205 -12.22 23.71 -6.78
CA THR A 205 -13.47 23.68 -6.02
C THR A 205 -13.74 22.27 -5.52
N HIS A 206 -14.38 22.13 -4.37
CA HIS A 206 -14.79 20.82 -3.86
C HIS A 206 -16.14 20.93 -3.14
N GLY A 207 -16.86 19.80 -3.12
CA GLY A 207 -18.08 19.65 -2.31
C GLY A 207 -17.80 19.02 -0.95
N ASP A 208 -18.86 18.60 -0.28
CA ASP A 208 -18.78 17.86 0.97
C ASP A 208 -18.12 16.49 0.79
N ARG A 209 -17.51 16.01 1.86
CA ARG A 209 -16.93 14.66 1.93
C ARG A 209 -18.03 13.61 1.78
N GLN A 210 -17.82 12.66 0.89
CA GLN A 210 -18.75 11.58 0.56
C GLN A 210 -18.28 10.27 1.18
N ARG A 211 -19.23 9.39 1.52
CA ARG A 211 -18.90 8.02 1.93
C ARG A 211 -18.67 7.13 0.70
N TRP A 212 -17.79 6.16 0.81
CA TRP A 212 -17.68 5.08 -0.18
C TRP A 212 -17.73 3.72 0.50
N ASN A 213 -18.32 2.76 -0.20
CA ASN A 213 -18.58 1.43 0.33
C ASN A 213 -17.84 0.37 -0.48
N PHE A 214 -17.35 -0.64 0.22
CA PHE A 214 -16.92 -1.91 -0.37
C PHE A 214 -18.00 -2.93 -0.02
N ARG A 215 -18.64 -3.50 -1.05
CA ARG A 215 -19.83 -4.34 -0.89
C ARG A 215 -20.91 -3.58 -0.09
N ARG A 216 -21.26 -4.08 1.11
CA ARG A 216 -22.28 -3.49 2.00
C ARG A 216 -21.68 -2.80 3.23
N GLN A 217 -20.37 -2.64 3.27
CA GLN A 217 -19.65 -2.07 4.41
C GLN A 217 -19.04 -0.72 4.04
N LEU A 218 -19.03 0.20 5.01
CA LEU A 218 -18.35 1.47 4.87
C LEU A 218 -16.85 1.21 4.74
N ALA A 219 -16.30 1.56 3.57
CA ALA A 219 -14.88 1.39 3.29
C ALA A 219 -14.08 2.67 3.57
N GLY A 220 -14.75 3.81 3.70
CA GLY A 220 -14.16 5.06 4.14
C GLY A 220 -14.88 6.27 3.57
N PHE A 221 -14.15 7.37 3.42
CA PHE A 221 -14.67 8.62 2.89
C PHE A 221 -13.78 9.16 1.79
N TYR A 222 -14.33 9.96 0.88
CA TYR A 222 -13.59 10.64 -0.16
C TYR A 222 -14.05 12.08 -0.36
N GLN A 223 -13.14 12.94 -0.78
CA GLN A 223 -13.45 14.31 -1.15
C GLN A 223 -12.76 14.64 -2.48
N ARG A 224 -13.55 15.13 -3.42
CA ARG A 224 -13.11 15.43 -4.79
C ARG A 224 -12.91 16.93 -4.97
N TYR A 225 -11.71 17.30 -5.38
CA TYR A 225 -11.32 18.65 -5.77
C TYR A 225 -11.19 18.69 -7.30
N THR A 226 -11.87 19.64 -7.93
CA THR A 226 -11.87 19.79 -9.39
C THR A 226 -11.42 21.18 -9.81
N ARG A 227 -10.61 21.25 -10.86
CA ARG A 227 -10.22 22.51 -11.52
C ARG A 227 -10.70 22.49 -12.96
N ALA A 228 -11.77 23.24 -13.22
CA ALA A 228 -12.43 23.26 -14.54
C ALA A 228 -11.51 23.76 -15.67
N ALA A 229 -10.58 24.67 -15.37
CA ALA A 229 -9.72 25.30 -16.37
C ALA A 229 -8.83 24.32 -17.18
N ASN A 230 -8.53 23.14 -16.64
CA ASN A 230 -7.73 22.11 -17.32
C ASN A 230 -8.21 20.68 -17.04
N ASN A 231 -9.46 20.51 -16.59
CA ASN A 231 -10.03 19.21 -16.23
C ASN A 231 -9.11 18.41 -15.28
N PHE A 232 -8.56 19.09 -14.27
CA PHE A 232 -7.67 18.48 -13.28
C PHE A 232 -8.46 18.07 -12.05
N VAL A 233 -8.27 16.83 -11.60
CA VAL A 233 -8.99 16.26 -10.46
C VAL A 233 -7.98 15.79 -9.41
N ILE A 234 -8.27 16.09 -8.14
CA ILE A 234 -7.57 15.53 -6.98
C ILE A 234 -8.63 14.90 -6.09
N ASP A 235 -8.56 13.58 -5.89
CA ASP A 235 -9.38 12.88 -4.91
C ASP A 235 -8.56 12.60 -3.65
N VAL A 236 -9.13 12.87 -2.48
CA VAL A 236 -8.54 12.53 -1.18
C VAL A 236 -9.43 11.50 -0.49
N LEU A 237 -8.90 10.30 -0.25
CA LEU A 237 -9.61 9.14 0.27
C LEU A 237 -9.06 8.69 1.62
N THR A 238 -9.95 8.27 2.50
CA THR A 238 -9.61 7.41 3.63
C THR A 238 -10.03 5.97 3.35
N VAL A 239 -9.24 5.03 3.83
CA VAL A 239 -9.53 3.59 3.82
C VAL A 239 -9.66 3.12 5.26
N LYS A 240 -10.88 2.71 5.62
CA LYS A 240 -11.27 2.41 6.99
C LYS A 240 -10.57 1.17 7.53
N GLY A 241 -9.89 1.36 8.65
CA GLY A 241 -9.12 0.37 9.39
C GLY A 241 -7.79 -0.03 8.73
N ALA A 242 -7.38 0.62 7.64
CA ALA A 242 -6.06 0.39 7.06
C ALA A 242 -5.00 1.26 7.76
N GLY A 243 -3.80 0.70 7.93
CA GLY A 243 -2.60 1.40 8.40
C GLY A 243 -1.79 1.97 7.25
N HIS A 244 -0.46 1.94 7.38
CA HIS A 244 0.46 2.53 6.40
C HIS A 244 0.43 1.79 5.05
N MET A 245 0.37 0.45 5.09
CA MET A 245 0.35 -0.39 3.89
C MET A 245 -1.10 -0.74 3.52
N VAL A 246 -1.85 0.24 3.02
CA VAL A 246 -3.30 0.10 2.76
C VAL A 246 -3.71 -1.15 1.97
N PRO A 247 -3.01 -1.54 0.87
CA PRO A 247 -3.35 -2.77 0.16
C PRO A 247 -3.09 -4.06 0.94
N LEU A 248 -2.13 -4.05 1.87
CA LEU A 248 -1.85 -5.16 2.78
C LEU A 248 -2.99 -5.32 3.78
N ASP A 249 -3.38 -4.23 4.44
CA ASP A 249 -4.43 -4.25 5.47
C ASP A 249 -5.83 -4.47 4.87
N ARG A 250 -6.13 -3.83 3.73
CA ARG A 250 -7.47 -3.81 3.11
C ARG A 250 -7.39 -4.15 1.62
N PRO A 251 -7.04 -5.39 1.24
CA PRO A 251 -6.82 -5.76 -0.15
C PRO A 251 -8.06 -5.59 -1.04
N GLY A 252 -9.24 -6.03 -0.55
CA GLY A 252 -10.50 -5.90 -1.28
C GLY A 252 -10.90 -4.44 -1.56
N PRO A 253 -11.09 -3.61 -0.52
CA PRO A 253 -11.36 -2.18 -0.68
C PRO A 253 -10.31 -1.44 -1.51
N SER A 254 -9.03 -1.76 -1.34
CA SER A 254 -7.93 -1.15 -2.10
C SER A 254 -8.00 -1.48 -3.59
N LEU A 255 -8.33 -2.73 -3.93
CA LEU A 255 -8.49 -3.14 -5.32
C LEU A 255 -9.68 -2.43 -5.98
N GLN A 256 -10.80 -2.27 -5.27
CA GLN A 256 -11.95 -1.49 -5.77
C GLN A 256 -11.57 -0.03 -5.96
N MET A 257 -10.92 0.58 -4.96
CA MET A 257 -10.48 1.96 -4.98
C MET A 257 -9.57 2.25 -6.17
N ILE A 258 -8.48 1.47 -6.33
CA ILE A 258 -7.55 1.70 -7.43
C ILE A 258 -8.24 1.44 -8.77
N THR A 259 -9.01 0.37 -8.92
CA THR A 259 -9.72 0.04 -10.18
C THR A 259 -10.69 1.15 -10.59
N ASN A 260 -11.44 1.70 -9.63
CA ASN A 260 -12.36 2.80 -9.90
C ASN A 260 -11.61 4.08 -10.26
N PHE A 261 -10.49 4.37 -9.61
CA PHE A 261 -9.60 5.45 -10.03
C PHE A 261 -9.09 5.25 -11.47
N LEU A 262 -8.57 4.06 -11.82
CA LEU A 262 -8.07 3.77 -13.18
C LEU A 262 -9.16 3.95 -14.25
N LYS A 263 -10.40 3.61 -13.92
CA LYS A 263 -11.55 3.68 -14.83
C LYS A 263 -12.26 5.04 -14.79
N ASN A 264 -11.81 5.99 -13.96
CA ASN A 264 -12.49 7.25 -13.66
C ASN A 264 -13.97 7.05 -13.26
N ASN A 265 -14.21 6.05 -12.41
CA ASN A 265 -15.51 5.64 -11.92
C ASN A 265 -15.80 6.22 -10.52
N ASP A 266 -17.07 6.23 -10.12
CA ASP A 266 -17.42 6.47 -8.72
C ASP A 266 -16.89 5.35 -7.83
N TYR A 267 -16.36 5.70 -6.65
CA TYR A 267 -15.74 4.74 -5.74
C TYR A 267 -16.73 3.72 -5.16
N ASN A 268 -18.05 3.95 -5.22
CA ASN A 268 -19.10 3.01 -4.81
C ASN A 268 -19.44 1.96 -5.89
N ILE A 269 -18.86 2.05 -7.09
CA ILE A 269 -19.08 1.04 -8.14
C ILE A 269 -18.34 -0.25 -7.73
N GLY A 270 -19.10 -1.21 -7.20
CA GLY A 270 -18.58 -2.48 -6.67
C GLY A 270 -18.51 -3.64 -7.67
N ASN A 271 -19.05 -3.49 -8.88
CA ASN A 271 -18.96 -4.49 -9.96
C ASN A 271 -17.72 -4.29 -10.85
N SER A 272 -16.85 -3.34 -10.51
CA SER A 272 -15.62 -3.06 -11.25
C SER A 272 -14.53 -4.11 -11.05
N ILE A 273 -14.68 -4.95 -10.01
CA ILE A 273 -13.76 -6.00 -9.58
C ILE A 273 -14.54 -7.30 -9.28
N ASP A 274 -13.93 -8.45 -9.57
CA ASP A 274 -14.44 -9.74 -9.09
C ASP A 274 -13.90 -10.02 -7.69
N ALA A 275 -14.62 -9.55 -6.67
CA ALA A 275 -14.29 -9.81 -5.27
C ALA A 275 -14.52 -11.27 -4.85
N THR A 276 -15.01 -12.13 -5.74
CA THR A 276 -15.25 -13.57 -5.53
C THR A 276 -14.25 -14.47 -6.25
N ALA A 277 -13.33 -13.88 -7.02
CA ALA A 277 -12.31 -14.59 -7.79
C ALA A 277 -11.55 -15.57 -6.90
N GLN A 278 -11.67 -16.86 -7.22
CA GLN A 278 -10.93 -17.92 -6.57
C GLN A 278 -9.49 -17.90 -7.09
N PRO A 279 -8.49 -17.74 -6.21
CA PRO A 279 -7.10 -17.77 -6.63
C PRO A 279 -6.81 -19.15 -7.22
N GLN A 280 -6.38 -19.19 -8.48
CA GLN A 280 -5.91 -20.43 -9.07
C GLN A 280 -4.57 -20.80 -8.41
N PRO A 281 -4.32 -22.08 -8.08
CA PRO A 281 -3.04 -22.50 -7.53
C PRO A 281 -1.91 -22.12 -8.49
N LEU A 282 -0.86 -21.49 -7.96
CA LEU A 282 0.29 -20.98 -8.73
C LEU A 282 1.05 -22.09 -9.47
N LEU A 283 0.88 -23.34 -9.04
CA LEU A 283 1.38 -24.54 -9.69
C LEU A 283 0.27 -25.57 -9.68
N ASN A 284 0.03 -26.20 -10.83
CA ASN A 284 -0.77 -27.42 -10.89
C ASN A 284 0.05 -28.46 -10.11
N ILE A 285 -0.34 -28.77 -8.86
CA ILE A 285 0.26 -29.86 -8.10
C ILE A 285 -0.25 -31.14 -8.77
N GLY A 286 0.36 -31.46 -9.91
CA GLY A 286 0.18 -32.75 -10.54
C GLY A 286 0.55 -33.78 -9.51
N THR A 287 -0.44 -34.58 -9.12
CA THR A 287 -0.22 -35.82 -8.40
C THR A 287 0.91 -36.56 -9.09
N THR A 288 2.07 -36.62 -8.45
CA THR A 288 3.24 -37.35 -8.94
C THR A 288 2.92 -38.85 -8.92
N THR A 289 2.26 -39.31 -9.97
CA THR A 289 2.35 -40.70 -10.40
C THR A 289 3.07 -40.69 -11.74
N GLY A 290 4.20 -41.40 -11.79
CA GLY A 290 5.26 -41.18 -12.76
C GLY A 290 4.85 -41.19 -14.23
N LYS A 291 5.46 -40.30 -15.02
CA LYS A 291 6.46 -40.63 -16.04
C LYS A 291 6.92 -39.33 -16.73
N SER A 292 8.20 -39.29 -17.03
CA SER A 292 8.91 -38.19 -17.70
C SER A 292 8.29 -37.81 -19.05
N GLY A 293 8.01 -36.52 -19.22
CA GLY A 293 7.60 -35.94 -20.50
C GLY A 293 7.22 -34.47 -20.33
N ALA A 294 8.21 -33.58 -20.16
CA ALA A 294 7.95 -32.15 -20.06
C ALA A 294 7.85 -31.53 -21.46
N THR A 295 6.63 -31.32 -21.93
CA THR A 295 6.33 -30.30 -22.94
C THR A 295 6.25 -28.94 -22.26
N LEU A 296 7.14 -28.01 -22.62
CA LEU A 296 7.06 -26.62 -22.20
C LEU A 296 5.80 -25.98 -22.81
N SER A 297 4.84 -25.61 -21.97
CA SER A 297 3.86 -24.57 -22.31
C SER A 297 4.23 -23.31 -21.54
N ALA A 298 4.51 -22.22 -22.26
CA ALA A 298 4.78 -20.91 -21.71
C ALA A 298 3.59 -20.42 -20.86
N PHE A 299 3.87 -20.01 -19.62
CA PHE A 299 2.91 -19.32 -18.77
C PHE A 299 3.39 -17.90 -18.50
N SER A 300 2.53 -16.93 -18.82
CA SER A 300 2.72 -15.52 -18.50
C SER A 300 2.50 -15.28 -17.02
N PHE A 301 3.53 -14.80 -16.31
CA PHE A 301 3.42 -14.30 -14.95
C PHE A 301 2.80 -12.90 -14.94
N VAL A 302 1.70 -12.72 -14.21
CA VAL A 302 1.22 -11.40 -13.79
C VAL A 302 1.79 -11.14 -12.40
N LEU A 303 2.87 -10.35 -12.35
CA LEU A 303 3.50 -9.90 -11.12
C LEU A 303 2.67 -8.74 -10.54
N SER A 304 1.92 -8.98 -9.47
CA SER A 304 1.30 -7.91 -8.68
C SER A 304 2.28 -7.49 -7.60
N SER A 305 3.24 -6.63 -7.97
CA SER A 305 4.15 -5.96 -7.04
C SER A 305 3.67 -4.51 -6.84
N ALA A 306 3.73 -4.05 -5.59
CA ALA A 306 3.55 -2.68 -5.10
C ALA A 306 3.22 -1.58 -6.15
N ILE A 307 2.02 -1.01 -6.02
CA ILE A 307 1.50 0.03 -6.89
C ILE A 307 2.19 1.38 -6.59
N PHE A 308 3.30 1.63 -7.29
CA PHE A 308 3.46 2.91 -7.99
C PHE A 308 2.83 2.72 -9.37
N VAL A 309 1.54 3.05 -9.51
CA VAL A 309 0.91 3.01 -10.84
C VAL A 309 1.25 4.31 -11.55
N LEU A 310 2.33 4.25 -12.32
CA LEU A 310 2.65 5.23 -13.35
C LEU A 310 2.01 4.73 -14.65
N PHE A 311 0.95 5.40 -15.13
CA PHE A 311 0.35 5.04 -16.41
C PHE A 311 1.24 5.48 -17.56
N LEU A 312 1.72 4.51 -18.33
CA LEU A 312 2.33 4.68 -19.63
C LEU A 312 1.48 3.86 -20.61
N GLN A 313 0.72 4.53 -21.46
CA GLN A 313 0.10 3.90 -22.62
C GLN A 313 1.00 4.26 -23.81
N ILE A 314 1.54 3.22 -24.48
CA ILE A 314 2.30 3.33 -25.73
C ILE A 314 1.35 3.83 -26.83
#